data_AF-A0A410RFC5-F1
#
_entry.id   AF-A0A410RFC5-F1
#
_cell.length_a   1.000
_cell.length_b   1.000
_cell.length_c   1.000
_cell.angle_alpha   90.00
_cell.angle_beta   90.00
_cell.angle_gamma   90.00
#
_symmetry.space_group_name_H-M   'P 1'
#
loop_
_entity.id
_entity.type
_entity.pdbx_description
1 polymer ?
#
loop_
_entity_poly.entity_id
_entity_poly.type
_entity_poly.pdbx_seq_one_letter_code
_entity_poly.pdbx_strand_id
1 'polypeptide(L)'
;ASAASMRWLILLCLAGLAVAPPPPEDDDARLISQRMRLDAMKEDLGELQADLDARLARASEVSDVIDRLQEAVTNAQPTGCDDRVQFQCGGDHPQCISRLLVCDSEPDCRHNKADENEQCRVYTPAGSIWEGKVTMDTCTKRRPKEVRLTITSYRSFDYLRSFPEVTATLDYDPYSFDFDPSNSVTLKGAVSFLKGNNVVYFNAPENDGLALRCVFDGDDDFNCDGSILYESNQDACAEFALERKDSYAT
;
A
#
# COMPACT_ATOMS: atom_id res chain seq x y z
N ALA A 1 -98.80 -4.29 -44.55
CA ALA A 1 -98.84 -3.30 -43.44
C ALA A 1 -98.59 -4.06 -42.15
N SER A 2 -97.71 -3.69 -41.23
CA SER A 2 -96.75 -2.58 -41.12
C SER A 2 -95.90 -3.01 -39.91
N ALA A 3 -94.62 -3.38 -40.08
CA ALA A 3 -93.46 -2.54 -39.74
C ALA A 3 -93.42 -1.93 -38.31
N ALA A 4 -94.25 -2.38 -37.36
CA ALA A 4 -94.34 -1.79 -36.02
C ALA A 4 -93.82 -2.68 -34.87
N SER A 5 -93.45 -3.94 -35.12
CA SER A 5 -93.05 -4.88 -34.05
C SER A 5 -91.54 -5.03 -33.86
N MET A 6 -90.72 -4.43 -34.73
CA MET A 6 -89.25 -4.60 -34.74
C MET A 6 -88.48 -3.30 -34.43
N ARG A 7 -89.12 -2.34 -33.75
CA ARG A 7 -88.45 -1.12 -33.25
C ARG A 7 -88.41 -1.03 -31.72
N TRP A 8 -89.21 -1.84 -31.03
CA TRP A 8 -89.27 -1.85 -29.56
C TRP A 8 -88.25 -2.79 -28.91
N LEU A 9 -87.75 -3.79 -29.64
CA LEU A 9 -86.73 -4.72 -29.13
C LEU A 9 -85.30 -4.15 -29.16
N ILE A 10 -85.05 -3.11 -29.97
CA ILE A 10 -83.71 -2.48 -30.06
C ILE A 10 -83.52 -1.43 -28.94
N LEU A 11 -84.60 -0.82 -28.44
CA LEU A 11 -84.53 0.15 -27.34
C LEU A 11 -84.35 -0.50 -25.95
N LEU A 12 -84.70 -1.77 -25.80
CA LEU A 12 -84.55 -2.50 -24.52
C LEU A 12 -83.15 -3.11 -24.34
N CYS A 13 -82.35 -3.25 -25.41
CA CYS A 13 -80.95 -3.69 -25.31
C CYS A 13 -79.94 -2.54 -25.06
N LEU A 14 -80.36 -1.28 -25.20
CA LEU A 14 -79.49 -0.11 -24.96
C LEU A 14 -79.61 0.48 -23.54
N ALA A 15 -80.56 0.01 -22.73
CA ALA A 15 -80.71 0.42 -21.33
C ALA A 15 -79.98 -0.51 -20.34
N GLY A 16 -79.31 -1.57 -20.82
CA GLY A 16 -78.64 -2.58 -20.00
C GLY A 16 -77.12 -2.39 -19.84
N LEU A 17 -76.54 -1.29 -20.34
CA LEU A 17 -75.08 -1.15 -20.45
C LEU A 17 -74.52 0.15 -19.87
N ALA A 18 -74.96 0.57 -18.68
CA ALA A 18 -74.25 1.65 -17.98
C ALA A 18 -74.61 1.71 -16.48
N VAL A 19 -74.16 0.74 -15.68
CA VAL A 19 -73.57 1.00 -14.35
C VAL A 19 -72.65 -0.19 -14.04
N ALA A 20 -71.44 -0.17 -14.61
CA ALA A 20 -70.33 -0.85 -13.94
C ALA A 20 -69.91 0.07 -12.77
N PRO A 21 -69.79 -0.42 -11.53
CA PRO A 21 -69.19 0.38 -10.47
C PRO A 21 -67.78 0.80 -10.92
N PRO A 22 -67.34 2.04 -10.64
CA PRO A 22 -65.97 2.44 -10.96
C PRO A 22 -65.00 1.41 -10.33
N PRO A 23 -63.90 1.06 -11.02
CA PRO A 23 -62.88 0.21 -10.43
C PRO A 23 -62.41 0.84 -9.11
N PRO A 24 -62.13 0.04 -8.07
CA PRO A 24 -61.72 0.59 -6.78
C PRO A 24 -60.42 1.40 -6.93
N GLU A 25 -60.50 2.72 -6.74
CA GLU A 25 -59.34 3.66 -6.64
C GLU A 25 -58.36 3.31 -5.50
N ASP A 26 -58.67 2.32 -4.68
CA ASP A 26 -57.94 1.96 -3.45
C ASP A 26 -56.68 1.12 -3.72
N ASP A 27 -56.60 0.43 -4.85
CA ASP A 27 -55.43 -0.41 -5.18
C ASP A 27 -54.20 0.43 -5.59
N ASP A 28 -54.41 1.57 -6.26
CA ASP A 28 -53.33 2.49 -6.62
C ASP A 28 -52.75 3.19 -5.38
N ALA A 29 -53.60 3.58 -4.42
CA ALA A 29 -53.17 4.17 -3.15
C ALA A 29 -52.33 3.18 -2.32
N ARG A 30 -52.70 1.90 -2.30
CA ARG A 30 -51.94 0.83 -1.62
C ARG A 30 -50.61 0.56 -2.30
N LEU A 31 -50.57 0.53 -3.63
CA LEU A 31 -49.32 0.34 -4.39
C LEU A 31 -48.36 1.51 -4.22
N ILE A 32 -48.87 2.75 -4.21
CA ILE A 32 -48.08 3.95 -3.95
C ILE A 32 -47.52 3.92 -2.52
N SER A 33 -48.31 3.55 -1.52
CA SER A 33 -47.86 3.40 -0.13
C SER A 33 -46.75 2.33 0.02
N GLN A 34 -46.90 1.18 -0.66
CA GLN A 34 -45.89 0.13 -0.65
C GLN A 34 -44.59 0.56 -1.35
N ARG A 35 -44.67 1.31 -2.45
CA ARG A 35 -43.49 1.88 -3.13
C ARG A 35 -42.75 2.87 -2.24
N MET A 36 -43.46 3.81 -1.61
CA MET A 36 -42.84 4.75 -0.67
C MET A 36 -42.14 4.03 0.49
N ARG A 37 -42.72 2.94 0.98
CA ARG A 37 -42.10 2.13 2.03
C ARG A 37 -40.86 1.38 1.54
N LEU A 38 -40.87 0.87 0.31
CA LEU A 38 -39.70 0.23 -0.30
C LEU A 38 -38.58 1.24 -0.59
N ASP A 39 -38.92 2.44 -1.05
CA ASP A 39 -37.98 3.52 -1.29
C ASP A 39 -37.33 3.97 0.03
N ALA A 40 -38.11 4.14 1.10
CA ALA A 40 -37.59 4.42 2.44
C ALA A 40 -36.68 3.30 2.96
N MET A 41 -37.08 2.03 2.82
CA MET A 41 -36.22 0.89 3.22
C MET A 41 -34.91 0.82 2.42
N LYS A 42 -34.93 1.26 1.16
CA LYS A 42 -33.74 1.32 0.31
C LYS A 42 -32.80 2.45 0.75
N GLU A 43 -33.34 3.59 1.12
CA GLU A 43 -32.60 4.71 1.71
C GLU A 43 -31.97 4.30 3.04
N ASP A 44 -32.76 3.71 3.95
CA ASP A 44 -32.29 3.20 5.25
C ASP A 44 -31.16 2.16 5.09
N LEU A 45 -31.26 1.26 4.10
CA LEU A 45 -30.20 0.29 3.78
C LEU A 45 -28.94 0.96 3.25
N GLY A 46 -29.10 2.00 2.42
CA GLY A 46 -27.99 2.79 1.90
C GLY A 46 -27.24 3.52 3.01
N GLU A 47 -27.97 4.14 3.95
CA GLU A 47 -27.38 4.78 5.12
C GLU A 47 -26.67 3.79 6.04
N LEU A 48 -27.28 2.63 6.29
CA LEU A 48 -26.67 1.58 7.12
C LEU A 48 -25.37 1.06 6.49
N GLN A 49 -25.36 0.87 5.17
CA GLN A 49 -24.17 0.44 4.45
C GLN A 49 -23.05 1.49 4.55
N ALA A 50 -23.39 2.77 4.37
CA ALA A 50 -22.42 3.86 4.51
C ALA A 50 -21.86 3.99 5.94
N ASP A 51 -22.70 3.82 6.98
CA ASP A 51 -22.24 3.83 8.38
C ASP A 51 -21.35 2.62 8.69
N LEU A 52 -21.67 1.44 8.15
CA LEU A 52 -20.85 0.25 8.30
C LEU A 52 -19.48 0.44 7.64
N ASP A 53 -19.44 0.92 6.39
CA ASP A 53 -18.21 1.16 5.66
C ASP A 53 -17.33 2.20 6.38
N ALA A 54 -17.92 3.27 6.90
CA ALA A 54 -17.21 4.28 7.68
C ALA A 54 -16.64 3.73 8.99
N ARG A 55 -17.36 2.82 9.67
CA ARG A 55 -16.87 2.15 10.89
C ARG A 55 -15.75 1.17 10.59
N LEU A 56 -15.87 0.40 9.51
CA LEU A 56 -14.82 -0.53 9.08
C LEU A 56 -13.54 0.22 8.71
N ALA A 57 -13.65 1.36 7.99
CA ALA A 57 -12.50 2.19 7.66
C ALA A 57 -11.77 2.70 8.92
N ARG A 58 -12.51 3.23 9.91
CA ARG A 58 -11.92 3.65 11.20
C ARG A 58 -11.31 2.50 11.98
N ALA A 59 -11.94 1.32 11.97
CA ALA A 59 -11.42 0.16 12.66
C ALA A 59 -10.11 -0.33 12.04
N SER A 60 -10.01 -0.32 10.70
CA SER A 60 -8.78 -0.60 9.97
C SER A 60 -7.68 0.40 10.34
N GLU A 61 -7.99 1.70 10.28
CA GLU A 61 -7.02 2.76 10.60
C GLU A 61 -6.46 2.62 12.04
N VAL A 62 -7.33 2.29 13.01
CA VAL A 62 -6.90 2.05 14.39
C VAL A 62 -6.04 0.79 14.50
N SER A 63 -6.36 -0.28 13.77
CA SER A 63 -5.53 -1.49 13.73
C SER A 63 -4.14 -1.17 13.22
N ASP A 64 -4.05 -0.50 12.07
CA ASP A 64 -2.78 -0.13 11.43
C ASP A 64 -1.92 0.73 12.37
N VAL A 65 -2.55 1.65 13.13
CA VAL A 65 -1.84 2.46 14.13
C VAL A 65 -1.32 1.60 15.29
N ILE A 66 -2.10 0.63 15.78
CA ILE A 66 -1.67 -0.27 16.86
C ILE A 66 -0.50 -1.14 16.39
N ASP A 67 -0.59 -1.69 15.18
CA ASP A 67 0.45 -2.54 14.61
C ASP A 67 1.77 -1.76 14.46
N ARG A 68 1.74 -0.55 13.89
CA ARG A 68 2.91 0.35 13.82
C ARG A 68 3.49 0.70 15.18
N LEU A 69 2.64 0.91 16.19
CA LEU A 69 3.12 1.19 17.56
C LEU A 69 3.78 -0.04 18.17
N GLN A 70 3.25 -1.23 17.92
CA GLN A 70 3.83 -2.48 18.40
C GLN A 70 5.16 -2.78 17.72
N GLU A 71 5.27 -2.54 16.41
CA GLU A 71 6.51 -2.57 15.62
C GLU A 71 7.54 -1.62 16.22
N ALA A 72 7.19 -0.34 16.40
CA ALA A 72 8.08 0.68 16.94
C ALA A 72 8.59 0.33 18.35
N VAL A 73 7.72 -0.19 19.21
CA VAL A 73 8.11 -0.67 20.55
C VAL A 73 9.04 -1.86 20.46
N THR A 74 8.78 -2.80 19.55
CA THR A 74 9.62 -3.99 19.34
C THR A 74 11.00 -3.62 18.82
N ASN A 75 11.07 -2.68 17.86
CA ASN A 75 12.31 -2.18 17.27
C ASN A 75 13.12 -1.33 18.27
N ALA A 76 12.46 -0.64 19.20
CA ALA A 76 13.12 0.10 20.27
C ALA A 76 13.67 -0.80 21.38
N GLN A 77 13.18 -2.04 21.50
CA GLN A 77 13.66 -2.97 22.52
C GLN A 77 14.97 -3.65 22.07
N PRO A 78 15.95 -3.78 22.96
CA PRO A 78 17.18 -4.49 22.63
C PRO A 78 16.86 -5.94 22.30
N THR A 79 17.24 -6.37 21.09
CA THR A 79 16.95 -7.71 20.56
C THR A 79 17.69 -8.82 21.33
N GLY A 80 18.76 -8.47 22.06
CA GLY A 80 19.65 -9.42 22.71
C GLY A 80 20.59 -10.14 21.72
N CYS A 81 20.54 -9.79 20.43
CA CYS A 81 21.46 -10.25 19.39
C CYS A 81 22.41 -9.12 18.99
N ASP A 82 23.51 -9.47 18.32
CA ASP A 82 24.35 -8.48 17.64
C ASP A 82 23.80 -8.19 16.24
N ASP A 83 23.00 -7.12 16.10
CA ASP A 83 22.35 -6.75 14.84
C ASP A 83 23.34 -6.54 13.66
N ARG A 84 24.63 -6.38 13.94
CA ARG A 84 25.67 -6.28 12.91
C ARG A 84 25.89 -7.59 12.16
N VAL A 85 25.70 -8.73 12.81
CA VAL A 85 26.04 -10.07 12.28
C VAL A 85 24.96 -11.12 12.49
N GLN A 86 24.01 -10.85 13.37
CA GLN A 86 22.95 -11.77 13.77
C GLN A 86 21.57 -11.22 13.42
N PHE A 87 20.65 -12.15 13.22
CA PHE A 87 19.23 -11.92 13.02
C PHE A 87 18.46 -12.49 14.21
N GLN A 88 17.47 -11.72 14.69
CA GLN A 88 16.63 -12.11 15.82
C GLN A 88 15.35 -12.79 15.33
N CYS A 89 15.21 -14.09 15.59
CA CYS A 89 14.00 -14.84 15.26
C CYS A 89 12.74 -14.32 15.98
N GLY A 90 12.88 -13.63 17.11
CA GLY A 90 11.77 -13.12 17.93
C GLY A 90 11.23 -14.14 18.93
N GLY A 91 10.10 -13.80 19.57
CA GLY A 91 9.50 -14.58 20.65
C GLY A 91 10.08 -14.27 22.03
N ASP A 92 9.50 -14.90 23.07
CA ASP A 92 9.89 -14.71 24.48
C ASP A 92 11.30 -15.25 24.80
N HIS A 93 11.84 -16.11 23.92
CA HIS A 93 13.18 -16.66 23.99
C HIS A 93 13.97 -16.26 22.75
N PRO A 94 14.79 -15.21 22.82
CA PRO A 94 15.51 -14.69 21.66
C PRO A 94 16.47 -15.74 21.09
N GLN A 95 16.16 -16.27 19.90
CA GLN A 95 17.09 -17.08 19.12
C GLN A 95 17.82 -16.17 18.13
N CYS A 96 19.13 -16.07 18.28
CA CYS A 96 19.99 -15.36 17.34
C CYS A 96 20.56 -16.35 16.32
N ILE A 97 20.35 -16.09 15.03
CA ILE A 97 20.98 -16.82 13.92
C ILE A 97 21.91 -15.88 13.16
N SER A 98 22.78 -16.43 12.31
CA SER A 98 23.62 -15.59 11.45
C SER A 98 22.78 -14.92 10.37
N ARG A 99 23.12 -13.68 10.00
CA ARG A 99 22.49 -12.99 8.86
C ARG A 99 22.71 -13.68 7.51
N LEU A 100 23.71 -14.57 7.42
CA LEU A 100 23.97 -15.37 6.22
C LEU A 100 22.94 -16.49 6.01
N LEU A 101 22.10 -16.75 7.01
CA LEU A 101 21.08 -17.79 7.01
C LEU A 101 19.67 -17.22 6.85
N VAL A 102 19.56 -15.91 6.58
CA VAL A 102 18.26 -15.25 6.42
C VAL A 102 17.86 -15.32 4.96
N CYS A 103 16.64 -15.74 4.65
CA CYS A 103 16.12 -15.87 3.29
C CYS A 103 17.00 -16.78 2.40
N ASP A 104 17.67 -17.78 2.98
CA ASP A 104 18.52 -18.74 2.26
C ASP A 104 17.73 -19.95 1.71
N SER A 105 16.42 -20.00 1.96
CA SER A 105 15.45 -21.04 1.61
C SER A 105 15.35 -22.20 2.60
N GLU A 106 16.10 -22.18 3.70
CA GLU A 106 16.02 -23.18 4.79
C GLU A 106 15.61 -22.49 6.11
N PRO A 107 14.55 -22.94 6.79
CA PRO A 107 14.13 -22.33 8.05
C PRO A 107 15.03 -22.73 9.23
N ASP A 108 15.89 -21.82 9.67
CA ASP A 108 16.77 -21.90 10.83
C ASP A 108 16.12 -21.38 12.13
N CYS A 109 15.12 -20.50 12.05
CA CYS A 109 14.35 -20.11 13.24
C CYS A 109 13.41 -21.23 13.67
N ARG A 110 13.76 -21.91 14.77
CA ARG A 110 13.15 -23.19 15.21
C ARG A 110 11.66 -23.14 15.46
N HIS A 111 11.13 -21.98 15.84
CA HIS A 111 9.76 -21.86 16.35
C HIS A 111 8.79 -21.18 15.39
N ASN A 112 9.25 -20.25 14.57
CA ASN A 112 8.37 -19.39 13.78
C ASN A 112 8.82 -19.20 12.32
N LYS A 113 9.97 -19.76 11.93
CA LYS A 113 10.54 -19.57 10.59
C LYS A 113 10.66 -18.10 10.18
N ALA A 114 10.87 -17.21 11.15
CA ALA A 114 10.88 -15.77 10.91
C ALA A 114 11.90 -15.38 9.84
N ASP A 115 12.99 -16.13 9.74
CA ASP A 115 14.06 -16.05 8.75
C ASP A 115 13.62 -16.26 7.29
N GLU A 116 12.50 -16.95 7.05
CA GLU A 116 12.00 -17.34 5.71
C GLU A 116 10.58 -16.81 5.39
N ASN A 117 10.06 -15.88 6.20
CA ASN A 117 8.69 -15.38 6.08
C ASN A 117 8.61 -14.06 5.30
N GLU A 118 7.74 -13.14 5.74
CA GLU A 118 7.40 -11.90 5.05
C GLU A 118 8.58 -10.94 4.86
N GLN A 119 9.62 -11.05 5.68
CA GLN A 119 10.82 -10.25 5.53
C GLN A 119 11.64 -10.56 4.28
N CYS A 120 11.42 -11.72 3.65
CA CYS A 120 12.13 -12.13 2.43
C CYS A 120 11.49 -11.59 1.14
N ARG A 121 10.54 -10.65 1.27
CA ARG A 121 9.91 -9.96 0.14
C ARG A 121 10.91 -9.05 -0.57
N VAL A 122 10.60 -8.75 -1.83
CA VAL A 122 11.43 -7.87 -2.66
C VAL A 122 10.96 -6.42 -2.46
N TYR A 123 11.63 -5.70 -1.57
CA TYR A 123 11.34 -4.28 -1.28
C TYR A 123 11.69 -3.32 -2.42
N THR A 124 12.71 -3.66 -3.20
CA THR A 124 13.23 -2.81 -4.29
C THR A 124 13.15 -3.54 -5.64
N PRO A 125 11.93 -3.74 -6.18
CA PRO A 125 11.79 -4.42 -7.47
C PRO A 125 12.46 -3.61 -8.58
N ALA A 126 13.08 -4.29 -9.53
CA ALA A 126 13.67 -3.64 -10.69
C ALA A 126 12.61 -2.84 -11.46
N GLY A 127 12.93 -1.61 -11.81
CA GLY A 127 12.02 -0.65 -12.43
C GLY A 127 11.23 0.22 -11.44
N SER A 128 11.32 -0.02 -10.13
CA SER A 128 10.70 0.88 -9.15
C SER A 128 11.38 2.25 -9.13
N ILE A 129 10.55 3.28 -8.96
CA ILE A 129 10.96 4.68 -8.92
C ILE A 129 10.57 5.23 -7.57
N TRP A 130 11.52 5.89 -6.92
CA TRP A 130 11.38 6.42 -5.57
C TRP A 130 11.76 7.89 -5.60
N GLU A 131 10.93 8.74 -5.03
CA GLU A 131 11.15 10.19 -5.06
C GLU A 131 11.00 10.77 -3.66
N GLY A 132 11.84 11.75 -3.36
CA GLY A 132 11.84 12.36 -2.04
C GLY A 132 12.49 13.72 -2.01
N LYS A 133 12.24 14.43 -0.91
CA LYS A 133 12.83 15.74 -0.62
C LYS A 133 13.94 15.58 0.41
N VAL A 134 15.03 16.28 0.17
CA VAL A 134 16.16 16.33 1.09
C VAL A 134 15.82 17.28 2.23
N THR A 135 15.78 16.76 3.45
CA THR A 135 15.46 17.53 4.65
C THR A 135 16.70 18.18 5.23
N MET A 136 17.83 17.49 5.16
CA MET A 136 19.12 17.93 5.65
C MET A 136 20.22 17.50 4.69
N ASP A 137 21.17 18.39 4.42
CA ASP A 137 22.41 18.04 3.72
C ASP A 137 23.55 18.97 4.16
N THR A 138 24.56 18.37 4.79
CA THR A 138 25.76 19.05 5.28
C THR A 138 27.03 18.65 4.53
N CYS A 139 26.98 17.61 3.70
CA CYS A 139 28.16 16.95 3.14
C CYS A 139 28.24 16.99 1.62
N THR A 140 27.11 16.90 0.91
CA THR A 140 27.18 16.90 -0.56
C THR A 140 27.48 18.31 -1.07
N LYS A 141 28.26 18.38 -2.16
CA LYS A 141 28.56 19.65 -2.83
C LYS A 141 27.36 20.17 -3.62
N ARG A 142 26.53 19.26 -4.14
CA ARG A 142 25.42 19.56 -5.04
C ARG A 142 24.21 20.12 -4.28
N ARG A 143 24.00 19.69 -3.03
CA ARG A 143 22.86 20.09 -2.18
C ARG A 143 21.52 20.04 -2.91
N PRO A 144 21.16 18.87 -3.46
CA PRO A 144 19.91 18.69 -4.17
C PRO A 144 18.73 18.98 -3.23
N LYS A 145 17.64 19.52 -3.77
CA LYS A 145 16.39 19.69 -3.02
C LYS A 145 15.52 18.44 -3.12
N GLU A 146 15.56 17.81 -4.28
CA GLU A 146 14.80 16.61 -4.59
C GLU A 146 15.72 15.55 -5.19
N VAL A 147 15.42 14.30 -4.88
CA VAL A 147 16.14 13.14 -5.38
C VAL A 147 15.16 12.14 -5.95
N ARG A 148 15.55 11.49 -7.06
CA ARG A 148 14.84 10.34 -7.61
C ARG A 148 15.79 9.15 -7.66
N LEU A 149 15.44 8.08 -6.97
CA LEU A 149 16.14 6.81 -6.99
C LEU A 149 15.36 5.84 -7.86
N THR A 150 15.98 5.39 -8.95
CA THR A 150 15.40 4.41 -9.87
C THR A 150 16.14 3.09 -9.72
N ILE A 151 15.47 2.02 -9.29
CA ILE A 151 16.08 0.70 -9.18
C ILE A 151 16.20 0.10 -10.59
N THR A 152 17.42 -0.16 -11.05
CA THR A 152 17.66 -0.69 -12.40
C THR A 152 17.74 -2.21 -12.43
N SER A 153 18.24 -2.83 -11.36
CA SER A 153 18.39 -4.28 -11.27
C SER A 153 18.29 -4.73 -9.81
N TYR A 154 17.65 -5.87 -9.62
CA TYR A 154 17.62 -6.62 -8.37
C TYR A 154 18.02 -8.06 -8.68
N ARG A 155 19.08 -8.57 -8.06
CA ARG A 155 19.63 -9.89 -8.33
C ARG A 155 19.86 -10.67 -7.04
N SER A 156 19.10 -11.74 -6.85
CA SER A 156 19.38 -12.74 -5.83
C SER A 156 20.21 -13.89 -6.43
N PHE A 157 21.22 -14.36 -5.71
CA PHE A 157 22.05 -15.49 -6.12
C PHE A 157 21.62 -16.76 -5.40
N ASP A 158 21.52 -17.88 -6.11
CA ASP A 158 21.10 -19.15 -5.51
C ASP A 158 21.99 -19.62 -4.34
N TYR A 159 23.27 -19.23 -4.34
CA TYR A 159 24.23 -19.60 -3.30
C TYR A 159 24.37 -18.57 -2.17
N LEU A 160 23.80 -17.36 -2.32
CA LEU A 160 23.86 -16.30 -1.32
C LEU A 160 22.61 -15.41 -1.46
N ARG A 161 21.47 -15.94 -1.02
CA ARG A 161 20.17 -15.25 -1.14
C ARG A 161 19.96 -14.19 -0.07
N SER A 162 20.69 -14.28 1.05
CA SER A 162 20.59 -13.33 2.17
C SER A 162 21.06 -11.91 1.87
N PHE A 163 21.85 -11.73 0.79
CA PHE A 163 22.34 -10.43 0.35
C PHE A 163 22.11 -10.21 -1.15
N PRO A 164 20.85 -9.98 -1.57
CA PRO A 164 20.54 -9.65 -2.96
C PRO A 164 21.27 -8.38 -3.39
N GLU A 165 21.88 -8.41 -4.58
CA GLU A 165 22.51 -7.24 -5.18
C GLU A 165 21.47 -6.31 -5.79
N VAL A 166 21.59 -5.02 -5.50
CA VAL A 166 20.73 -3.97 -6.04
C VAL A 166 21.58 -2.95 -6.78
N THR A 167 21.16 -2.63 -8.00
CA THR A 167 21.72 -1.51 -8.78
C THR A 167 20.63 -0.48 -8.96
N ALA A 168 21.00 0.79 -8.80
CA ALA A 168 20.08 1.91 -8.93
C ALA A 168 20.75 3.09 -9.64
N THR A 169 19.94 4.02 -10.12
CA THR A 169 20.37 5.31 -10.64
C THR A 169 19.77 6.39 -9.76
N LEU A 170 20.60 7.31 -9.29
CA LEU A 170 20.20 8.46 -8.50
C LEU A 170 20.24 9.72 -9.36
N ASP A 171 19.09 10.35 -9.53
CA ASP A 171 18.92 11.63 -10.21
C ASP A 171 18.75 12.75 -9.19
N TYR A 172 19.47 13.85 -9.39
CA TYR A 172 19.38 15.05 -8.57
C TYR A 172 18.47 16.08 -9.23
N ASP A 173 17.54 16.64 -8.45
CA ASP A 173 16.58 17.67 -8.87
C ASP A 173 15.89 17.34 -10.21
N PRO A 174 15.19 16.19 -10.31
CA PRO A 174 14.64 15.69 -11.57
C PRO A 174 13.59 16.61 -12.22
N TYR A 175 13.06 17.57 -11.46
CA TYR A 175 12.06 18.56 -11.91
C TYR A 175 12.65 19.95 -12.15
N SER A 176 13.97 20.12 -12.00
CA SER A 176 14.63 21.39 -12.31
C SER A 176 14.58 21.70 -13.81
N PHE A 177 14.45 22.98 -14.16
CA PHE A 177 14.55 23.42 -15.56
C PHE A 177 15.94 23.13 -16.15
N ASP A 178 16.95 23.08 -15.29
CA ASP A 178 18.34 22.76 -15.65
C ASP A 178 18.66 21.27 -15.43
N PHE A 179 17.65 20.40 -15.37
CA PHE A 179 17.87 18.96 -15.22
C PHE A 179 18.65 18.42 -16.41
N ASP A 180 19.81 17.85 -16.12
CA ASP A 180 20.67 17.17 -17.08
C ASP A 180 20.82 15.69 -16.65
N PRO A 181 20.26 14.73 -17.41
CA PRO A 181 20.39 13.30 -17.13
C PRO A 181 21.84 12.82 -17.02
N SER A 182 22.80 13.55 -17.61
CA SER A 182 24.23 13.22 -17.49
C SER A 182 24.80 13.42 -16.09
N ASN A 183 24.09 14.13 -15.20
CA ASN A 183 24.43 14.28 -13.80
C ASN A 183 23.90 13.15 -12.90
N SER A 184 23.23 12.16 -13.50
CA SER A 184 22.78 10.96 -12.78
C SER A 184 23.95 10.09 -12.37
N VAL A 185 23.81 9.43 -11.22
CA VAL A 185 24.87 8.62 -10.63
C VAL A 185 24.40 7.18 -10.47
N THR A 186 25.20 6.22 -10.95
CA THR A 186 24.90 4.80 -10.77
C THR A 186 25.36 4.32 -9.40
N LEU A 187 24.44 3.76 -8.64
CA LEU A 187 24.64 3.18 -7.33
C LEU A 187 24.66 1.65 -7.42
N LYS A 188 25.57 1.03 -6.67
CA LYS A 188 25.65 -0.43 -6.51
C LYS A 188 25.65 -0.78 -5.04
N GLY A 189 24.82 -1.74 -4.68
CA GLY A 189 24.54 -2.05 -3.30
C GLY A 189 24.02 -3.45 -3.09
N ALA A 190 23.63 -3.72 -1.85
CA ALA A 190 23.00 -4.97 -1.45
C ALA A 190 21.86 -4.70 -0.45
N VAL A 191 20.87 -5.59 -0.45
CA VAL A 191 19.85 -5.64 0.60
C VAL A 191 20.38 -6.44 1.76
N SER A 192 20.03 -5.98 2.96
CA SER A 192 20.29 -6.62 4.23
C SER A 192 18.97 -6.76 4.96
N PHE A 193 18.55 -8.00 5.17
CA PHE A 193 17.35 -8.28 5.94
C PHE A 193 17.63 -8.19 7.44
N LEU A 194 16.87 -7.35 8.13
CA LEU A 194 16.84 -7.24 9.58
C LEU A 194 15.38 -7.22 10.01
N LYS A 195 15.11 -7.74 11.21
CA LYS A 195 13.74 -7.74 11.73
C LYS A 195 13.23 -6.31 11.88
N GLY A 196 12.17 -5.97 11.14
CA GLY A 196 11.51 -4.66 11.18
C GLY A 196 12.35 -3.48 10.68
N ASN A 197 13.52 -3.73 10.06
CA ASN A 197 14.41 -2.65 9.59
C ASN A 197 15.24 -3.14 8.39
N ASN A 198 14.60 -3.50 7.29
CA ASN A 198 15.35 -3.94 6.12
C ASN A 198 16.17 -2.78 5.56
N VAL A 199 17.46 -3.03 5.30
CA VAL A 199 18.38 -1.98 4.89
C VAL A 199 18.84 -2.26 3.47
N VAL A 200 18.68 -1.29 2.59
CA VAL A 200 19.37 -1.28 1.30
C VAL A 200 20.57 -0.34 1.42
N TYR A 201 21.76 -0.88 1.23
CA TYR A 201 23.00 -0.14 1.33
C TYR A 201 23.66 -0.05 -0.04
N PHE A 202 23.92 1.17 -0.50
CA PHE A 202 24.66 1.46 -1.72
C PHE A 202 26.02 2.06 -1.37
N ASN A 203 27.06 1.51 -1.99
CA ASN A 203 28.43 2.00 -1.82
C ASN A 203 28.58 3.40 -2.41
N ALA A 204 29.63 4.11 -2.00
CA ALA A 204 29.96 5.41 -2.53
C ALA A 204 30.18 5.33 -4.05
N PRO A 205 29.39 6.04 -4.86
CA PRO A 205 29.54 6.00 -6.32
C PRO A 205 30.70 6.86 -6.82
N GLU A 206 31.09 7.86 -6.04
CA GLU A 206 32.19 8.78 -6.33
C GLU A 206 33.30 8.59 -5.27
N ASN A 207 34.48 9.17 -5.49
CA ASN A 207 35.62 9.08 -4.56
C ASN A 207 35.48 9.99 -3.32
N ASP A 208 34.27 10.41 -2.98
CA ASP A 208 33.97 11.23 -1.80
C ASP A 208 33.67 10.38 -0.55
N GLY A 209 33.51 9.06 -0.71
CA GLY A 209 33.23 8.14 0.38
C GLY A 209 31.81 8.33 0.96
N LEU A 210 30.88 8.84 0.16
CA LEU A 210 29.48 9.03 0.55
C LEU A 210 28.62 7.87 0.08
N ALA A 211 28.30 6.96 1.00
CA ALA A 211 27.38 5.86 0.77
C ALA A 211 25.92 6.30 0.96
N LEU A 212 24.99 5.61 0.31
CA LEU A 212 23.56 5.82 0.48
C LEU A 212 22.95 4.63 1.21
N ARG A 213 22.17 4.90 2.25
CA ARG A 213 21.41 3.91 3.01
C ARG A 213 19.93 4.22 2.90
N CYS A 214 19.13 3.20 2.67
CA CYS A 214 17.67 3.27 2.68
C CYS A 214 17.17 2.24 3.70
N VAL A 215 16.43 2.68 4.71
CA VAL A 215 15.83 1.81 5.73
C VAL A 215 14.33 1.70 5.50
N PHE A 216 13.86 0.46 5.42
CA PHE A 216 12.44 0.09 5.34
C PHE A 216 12.03 -0.45 6.70
N ASP A 217 10.96 0.08 7.27
CA ASP A 217 10.40 -0.37 8.55
C ASP A 217 9.81 -1.78 8.49
N GLY A 218 9.64 -2.35 7.29
CA GLY A 218 9.12 -3.70 7.10
C GLY A 218 7.59 -3.80 7.11
N ASP A 219 6.90 -2.70 7.45
CA ASP A 219 5.44 -2.56 7.40
C ASP A 219 5.00 -1.89 6.09
N ASP A 220 5.73 -0.85 5.66
CA ASP A 220 5.42 -0.07 4.47
C ASP A 220 6.48 -0.23 3.38
N ASP A 221 6.15 -1.06 2.39
CA ASP A 221 6.98 -1.30 1.20
C ASP A 221 7.01 -0.11 0.22
N PHE A 222 6.35 1.01 0.53
CA PHE A 222 6.27 2.20 -0.33
C PHE A 222 7.05 3.39 0.20
N ASN A 223 7.52 3.34 1.45
CA ASN A 223 8.30 4.41 2.04
C ASN A 223 9.67 3.91 2.48
N CYS A 224 10.67 4.77 2.35
CA CYS A 224 12.02 4.46 2.81
C CYS A 224 12.69 5.68 3.43
N ASP A 225 13.27 5.48 4.61
CA ASP A 225 14.09 6.47 5.28
C ASP A 225 15.52 6.42 4.72
N GLY A 226 15.82 7.40 3.89
CA GLY A 226 17.08 7.56 3.20
C GLY A 226 18.08 8.42 3.98
N SER A 227 19.35 8.02 3.94
CA SER A 227 20.45 8.78 4.49
C SER A 227 21.70 8.68 3.62
N ILE A 228 22.47 9.75 3.54
CA ILE A 228 23.84 9.73 3.02
C ILE A 228 24.79 9.64 4.21
N LEU A 229 25.68 8.67 4.16
CA LEU A 229 26.61 8.34 5.24
C LEU A 229 28.05 8.44 4.74
N TYR A 230 28.96 8.85 5.61
CA TYR A 230 30.38 8.65 5.35
C TYR A 230 30.74 7.17 5.55
N GLU A 231 31.39 6.53 4.57
CA GLU A 231 31.75 5.11 4.65
C GLU A 231 32.67 4.80 5.85
N SER A 232 33.48 5.76 6.27
CA SER A 232 34.50 5.60 7.32
C SER A 232 33.95 5.46 8.73
N ASN A 233 32.91 6.21 9.09
CA ASN A 233 32.32 6.24 10.43
C ASN A 233 30.82 5.91 10.45
N GLN A 234 30.18 5.80 9.28
CA GLN A 234 28.73 5.58 9.11
C GLN A 234 27.85 6.71 9.68
N ASP A 235 28.42 7.90 9.89
CA ASP A 235 27.67 9.06 10.38
C ASP A 235 26.82 9.65 9.24
N ALA A 236 25.54 9.88 9.53
CA ALA A 236 24.62 10.50 8.58
C ALA A 236 24.90 11.99 8.43
N CYS A 237 25.01 12.44 7.19
CA CYS A 237 25.32 13.82 6.85
C CYS A 237 24.27 14.46 5.93
N ALA A 238 23.42 13.64 5.31
CA ALA A 238 22.19 14.07 4.66
C ALA A 238 21.07 13.07 4.93
N GLU A 239 19.84 13.57 4.99
CA GLU A 239 18.62 12.78 5.27
C GLU A 239 17.52 13.16 4.28
N PHE A 240 16.74 12.16 3.87
CA PHE A 240 15.61 12.31 2.98
C PHE A 240 14.63 11.15 3.15
N ALA A 241 13.34 11.40 3.03
CA ALA A 241 12.32 10.35 2.96
C ALA A 241 11.96 10.12 1.49
N LEU A 242 12.07 8.88 1.03
CA LEU A 242 11.69 8.46 -0.32
C LEU A 242 10.33 7.78 -0.28
N GLU A 243 9.46 8.16 -1.22
CA GLU A 243 8.17 7.53 -1.47
C GLU A 243 8.19 6.89 -2.86
N ARG A 244 7.65 5.68 -2.98
CA ARG A 244 7.54 4.95 -4.23
C ARG A 244 6.49 5.58 -5.15
N LYS A 245 6.83 5.79 -6.43
CA LYS A 245 6.02 6.51 -7.43
C LYS A 245 5.68 5.71 -8.69
N ASP A 246 6.13 4.46 -8.85
CA ASP A 246 5.81 3.67 -10.03
C ASP A 246 4.32 3.26 -10.10
N SER A 247 3.77 3.31 -11.31
CA SER A 247 2.34 3.10 -11.63
C SER A 247 1.81 1.68 -11.39
N TYR A 248 2.61 0.77 -10.82
CA TYR A 248 2.18 -0.58 -10.44
C TYR A 248 1.74 -0.67 -8.97
N ALA A 249 1.79 0.45 -8.24
CA ALA A 249 1.24 0.60 -6.89
C ALA A 249 -0.28 0.93 -6.92
N THR A 250 -1.08 0.08 -7.57
CA THR A 250 -2.55 0.06 -7.42
C THR A 250 -3.00 -1.27 -6.87
#